data_AF-A0A4V1SYY0-F1
#
_entry.id   AF-A0A4V1SYY0-F1
#
_cell.length_a   1.000
_cell.length_b   1.000
_cell.length_c   1.000
_cell.angle_alpha   90.00
_cell.angle_beta   90.00
_cell.angle_gamma   90.00
#
_symmetry.space_group_name_H-M   'P 1'
#
loop_
_entity.id
_entity.type
_entity.pdbx_description
1 polymer ?
#
loop_
_entity_poly.entity_id
_entity_poly.type
_entity_poly.pdbx_seq_one_letter_code
_entity_poly.pdbx_strand_id
1 'polypeptide(L)'
;MNFKKLFRNFSFSAFLLLEFGFAYGQKIAVVTVNLSKKTAGIAVPLHLNLEEITAVSDSIKLIETTGSKSREIPFQIENKSKRVLYWLTDANASIGKHTYEFIKSPAHITDHIHLVKDSGAITIVAAHKNLLRYNYKTVYPPAGVDTVFKRSGFIHPLWSPKGQRLTRIGAPDHYHHFGLWDPWTHVYFEGDTLDFWNLNEKQGTVRFASFTSLTSGPIYADFQVLQQHIAFKRHEPEKGKEKIALNELQSVRIYQPETNSDYY
;
A
#
# COMPACT_ATOMS: atom_id res chain seq x y z
N MET A 1 16.05 -83.63 -40.39
CA MET A 1 15.88 -82.85 -41.63
C MET A 1 15.10 -81.59 -41.28
N ASN A 2 15.67 -80.40 -41.58
CA ASN A 2 15.11 -79.04 -41.37
C ASN A 2 14.92 -78.56 -39.92
N PHE A 3 15.10 -77.29 -39.51
CA PHE A 3 15.32 -76.01 -40.22
C PHE A 3 16.10 -75.04 -39.28
N LYS A 4 17.02 -74.24 -39.83
CA LYS A 4 17.63 -73.06 -39.19
C LYS A 4 16.57 -72.03 -38.78
N LYS A 5 16.76 -71.34 -37.65
CA LYS A 5 16.42 -69.91 -37.56
C LYS A 5 17.27 -69.17 -36.53
N LEU A 6 18.16 -68.34 -37.07
CA LEU A 6 18.86 -67.24 -36.40
C LEU A 6 17.85 -66.32 -35.71
N PHE A 7 18.05 -66.01 -34.43
CA PHE A 7 17.61 -64.74 -33.85
C PHE A 7 18.83 -63.99 -33.36
N ARG A 8 19.13 -62.91 -34.08
CA ARG A 8 20.19 -61.95 -33.80
C ARG A 8 19.62 -60.92 -32.83
N ASN A 9 20.20 -60.83 -31.65
CA ASN A 9 19.93 -59.79 -30.67
C ASN A 9 20.25 -58.41 -31.28
N PHE A 10 19.25 -57.55 -31.36
CA PHE A 10 19.44 -56.11 -31.50
C PHE A 10 18.54 -55.43 -30.47
N SER A 11 19.12 -55.11 -29.31
CA SER A 11 18.49 -54.19 -28.36
C SER A 11 18.89 -52.78 -28.79
N PHE A 12 17.94 -52.02 -29.32
CA PHE A 12 18.15 -50.62 -29.67
C PHE A 12 17.83 -49.79 -28.42
N SER A 13 18.83 -49.56 -27.57
CA SER A 13 18.72 -48.61 -26.47
C SER A 13 18.79 -47.19 -27.04
N ALA A 14 17.62 -46.58 -27.28
CA ALA A 14 17.53 -45.16 -27.56
C ALA A 14 17.85 -44.38 -26.27
N PHE A 15 19.07 -43.83 -26.18
CA PHE A 15 19.40 -42.82 -25.18
C PHE A 15 18.71 -41.51 -25.58
N LEU A 16 17.58 -41.23 -24.94
CA LEU A 16 16.95 -39.91 -25.01
C LEU A 16 17.75 -38.97 -24.10
N LEU A 17 18.72 -38.25 -24.67
CA LEU A 17 19.36 -37.11 -24.03
C LEU A 17 18.32 -35.99 -23.94
N LEU A 18 17.61 -35.94 -22.81
CA LEU A 18 16.86 -34.76 -22.39
C LEU A 18 17.87 -33.67 -22.01
N GLU A 19 18.28 -32.88 -23.00
CA GLU A 19 18.92 -31.61 -22.72
C GLU A 19 17.91 -30.72 -21.99
N PHE A 20 18.07 -30.60 -20.67
CA PHE A 20 17.45 -29.53 -19.91
C PHE A 20 18.12 -28.21 -20.33
N GLY A 21 17.68 -27.67 -21.45
CA GLY A 21 17.92 -26.27 -21.78
C GLY A 21 17.27 -25.44 -20.68
N PHE A 22 18.07 -24.85 -19.80
CA PHE A 22 17.60 -23.75 -18.97
C PHE A 22 17.18 -22.65 -19.94
N ALA A 23 15.87 -22.53 -20.19
CA ALA A 23 15.30 -21.42 -20.90
C ALA A 23 15.52 -20.17 -20.04
N TYR A 24 16.67 -19.52 -20.20
CA TYR A 24 16.91 -18.21 -19.61
C TYR A 24 15.91 -17.25 -20.22
N GLY A 25 14.91 -16.84 -19.43
CA GLY A 25 13.97 -15.81 -19.83
C GLY A 25 14.73 -14.58 -20.32
N GLN A 26 14.21 -13.90 -21.35
CA GLN A 26 14.87 -12.74 -21.92
C GLN A 26 15.10 -11.67 -20.85
N LYS A 27 16.36 -11.36 -20.56
CA LYS A 27 16.74 -10.27 -19.65
C LYS A 27 16.38 -8.94 -20.30
N ILE A 28 15.58 -8.14 -19.59
CA ILE A 28 15.11 -6.83 -20.02
C ILE A 28 16.10 -5.76 -19.55
N ALA A 29 16.45 -5.78 -18.25
CA ALA A 29 17.35 -4.81 -17.66
C ALA A 29 17.97 -5.32 -16.36
N VAL A 30 19.05 -4.64 -15.95
CA VAL A 30 19.70 -4.84 -14.66
C VAL A 30 19.80 -3.49 -13.96
N VAL A 31 19.28 -3.41 -12.74
CA VAL A 31 19.34 -2.22 -11.90
C VAL A 31 20.19 -2.54 -10.69
N THR A 32 21.06 -1.60 -10.32
CA THR A 32 21.87 -1.70 -9.12
C THR A 32 21.44 -0.63 -8.13
N VAL A 33 21.16 -1.04 -6.90
CA VAL A 33 20.92 -0.15 -5.77
C VAL A 33 22.07 -0.29 -4.79
N ASN A 34 22.66 0.82 -4.36
CA ASN A 34 23.70 0.81 -3.34
C ASN A 34 23.12 1.31 -2.01
N LEU A 35 22.99 0.40 -1.04
CA LEU A 35 22.50 0.73 0.29
C LEU A 35 23.64 1.27 1.14
N SER A 36 23.56 2.54 1.53
CA SER A 36 24.55 3.17 2.42
C SER A 36 24.43 2.73 3.88
N LYS A 37 23.31 2.09 4.25
CA LYS A 37 23.01 1.58 5.60
C LYS A 37 22.25 0.26 5.49
N LYS A 38 22.40 -0.61 6.49
CA LYS A 38 21.59 -1.82 6.63
C LYS A 38 20.13 -1.47 6.94
N THR A 39 19.19 -2.33 6.55
CA THR A 39 17.74 -2.06 6.69
C THR A 39 17.13 -2.46 8.05
N ALA A 40 17.91 -3.05 8.96
CA ALA A 40 17.64 -3.13 10.41
C ALA A 40 16.19 -3.53 10.85
N GLY A 41 15.56 -4.48 10.17
CA GLY A 41 14.22 -4.97 10.46
C GLY A 41 13.10 -4.23 9.72
N ILE A 42 13.41 -3.32 8.80
CA ILE A 42 12.44 -2.53 8.04
C ILE A 42 12.70 -2.68 6.55
N ALA A 43 11.77 -3.32 5.82
CA ALA A 43 11.83 -3.38 4.37
C ALA A 43 11.63 -1.98 3.78
N VAL A 44 12.55 -1.52 2.92
CA VAL A 44 12.52 -0.18 2.34
C VAL A 44 11.89 -0.25 0.95
N PRO A 45 10.88 0.59 0.64
CA PRO A 45 10.31 0.63 -0.70
C PRO A 45 11.28 1.27 -1.69
N LEU A 46 11.55 0.53 -2.76
CA LEU A 46 12.29 0.96 -3.93
C LEU A 46 11.32 1.14 -5.09
N HIS A 47 11.64 2.06 -5.99
CA HIS A 47 10.83 2.28 -7.18
C HIS A 47 11.68 2.76 -8.35
N LEU A 48 11.16 2.56 -9.55
CA LEU A 48 11.72 3.12 -10.78
C LEU A 48 10.63 3.40 -11.81
N ASN A 49 10.93 4.30 -12.74
CA ASN A 49 10.09 4.54 -13.90
C ASN A 49 10.33 3.43 -14.94
N LEU A 50 9.35 2.56 -15.15
CA LEU A 50 9.49 1.41 -16.03
C LEU A 50 9.55 1.83 -17.50
N GLU A 51 9.01 2.99 -17.87
CA GLU A 51 9.08 3.53 -19.23
C GLU A 51 10.51 3.89 -19.66
N GLU A 52 11.39 4.22 -18.71
CA GLU A 52 12.82 4.46 -18.97
C GLU A 52 13.59 3.15 -19.22
N ILE A 53 12.97 2.01 -18.93
CA ILE A 53 13.57 0.68 -19.05
C ILE A 53 12.98 -0.09 -20.22
N THR A 54 11.65 -0.11 -20.35
CA THR A 54 10.96 -0.94 -21.34
C THR A 54 9.54 -0.46 -21.65
N ALA A 55 9.18 -0.53 -22.93
CA ALA A 55 7.80 -0.38 -23.40
C ALA A 55 6.99 -1.69 -23.38
N VAL A 56 7.61 -2.82 -23.02
CA VAL A 56 6.99 -4.16 -23.05
C VAL A 56 5.91 -4.31 -21.97
N SER A 57 4.93 -5.19 -22.21
CA SER A 57 3.85 -5.56 -21.27
C SER A 57 4.36 -5.99 -19.89
N ASP A 58 3.49 -5.94 -18.88
CA ASP A 58 3.77 -6.25 -17.46
C ASP A 58 4.12 -7.74 -17.17
N SER A 59 4.47 -8.48 -18.22
CA SER A 59 4.97 -9.86 -18.16
C SER A 59 6.45 -9.86 -17.78
N ILE A 60 6.71 -9.49 -16.52
CA ILE A 60 8.06 -9.34 -15.95
C ILE A 60 8.15 -10.13 -14.65
N LYS A 61 9.33 -10.68 -14.40
CA LYS A 61 9.80 -11.22 -13.12
C LYS A 61 10.96 -10.36 -12.63
N LEU A 62 11.00 -10.08 -11.33
CA LEU A 62 12.11 -9.39 -10.69
C LEU A 62 12.92 -10.38 -9.86
N ILE A 63 14.23 -10.46 -10.13
CA ILE A 63 15.16 -11.31 -9.38
C ILE A 63 16.20 -10.42 -8.70
N GLU A 64 16.34 -10.50 -7.39
CA GLU A 64 17.47 -9.93 -6.69
C GLU A 64 18.61 -10.94 -6.61
N THR A 65 19.83 -10.47 -6.88
CA THR A 65 21.07 -11.23 -6.73
C THR A 65 22.00 -10.51 -5.77
N THR A 66 22.40 -11.21 -4.70
CA THR A 66 23.36 -10.73 -3.69
C THR A 66 24.43 -11.81 -3.47
N GLY A 67 25.63 -11.58 -4.03
CA GLY A 67 26.67 -12.60 -4.08
C GLY A 67 26.26 -13.79 -4.95
N SER A 68 26.27 -15.00 -4.38
CA SER A 68 25.85 -16.24 -5.07
C SER A 68 24.36 -16.60 -4.88
N LYS A 69 23.61 -15.82 -4.09
CA LYS A 69 22.20 -16.07 -3.83
C LYS A 69 21.33 -15.24 -4.78
N SER A 70 20.34 -15.88 -5.39
CA SER A 70 19.28 -15.24 -6.17
C SER A 70 17.92 -15.51 -5.53
N ARG A 71 17.05 -14.52 -5.48
CA ARG A 71 15.65 -14.68 -5.04
C ARG A 71 14.69 -13.92 -5.94
N GLU A 72 13.50 -14.44 -6.10
CA GLU A 72 12.39 -13.72 -6.74
C GLU A 72 11.81 -12.67 -5.79
N ILE A 73 11.53 -11.49 -6.33
CA ILE A 73 11.04 -10.34 -5.58
C ILE A 73 9.63 -10.00 -6.07
N PRO A 74 8.62 -9.98 -5.17
CA PRO A 74 7.32 -9.44 -5.52
C PRO A 74 7.44 -7.94 -5.82
N PHE A 75 6.68 -7.49 -6.81
CA PHE A 75 6.65 -6.08 -7.21
C PHE A 75 5.22 -5.68 -7.57
N GLN A 76 4.98 -4.38 -7.63
CA GLN A 76 3.70 -3.81 -8.03
C GLN A 76 3.93 -2.65 -8.98
N ILE A 77 3.19 -2.63 -10.08
CA ILE A 77 3.25 -1.54 -11.06
C ILE A 77 2.07 -0.60 -10.81
N GLU A 78 2.38 0.67 -10.57
CA GLU A 78 1.41 1.75 -10.59
C GLU A 78 1.30 2.27 -12.03
N ASN A 79 0.12 2.10 -12.62
CA ASN A 79 -0.20 2.56 -13.98
C ASN A 79 -1.10 3.81 -13.90
N LYS A 80 -0.51 4.97 -13.61
CA LYS A 80 -1.19 6.27 -13.60
C LYS A 80 -0.74 7.10 -14.80
N SER A 81 -0.18 8.29 -14.59
CA SER A 81 0.43 9.11 -15.64
C SER A 81 1.74 8.53 -16.17
N LYS A 82 2.38 7.64 -15.39
CA LYS A 82 3.57 6.87 -15.74
C LYS A 82 3.42 5.45 -15.24
N ARG A 83 4.20 4.52 -15.80
CA ARG A 83 4.38 3.16 -15.27
C ARG A 83 5.50 3.14 -14.24
N VAL A 84 5.18 3.17 -12.95
CA VAL A 84 6.17 3.10 -11.87
C VAL A 84 6.14 1.72 -11.25
N LEU A 85 7.27 1.01 -11.30
CA LEU A 85 7.43 -0.29 -10.66
C LEU A 85 7.99 -0.10 -9.26
N TYR A 86 7.29 -0.63 -8.26
CA TYR A 86 7.67 -0.64 -6.86
C TYR A 86 8.03 -2.05 -6.42
N TRP A 87 9.00 -2.17 -5.50
CA TRP A 87 9.34 -3.41 -4.80
C TRP A 87 9.93 -3.06 -3.43
N LEU A 88 10.12 -4.06 -2.58
CA LEU A 88 10.72 -3.87 -1.25
C LEU A 88 12.13 -4.47 -1.21
N THR A 89 13.04 -3.85 -0.46
CA THR A 89 14.24 -4.54 0.00
C THR A 89 13.88 -5.62 1.01
N ASP A 90 14.79 -6.55 1.28
CA ASP A 90 14.71 -7.34 2.52
C ASP A 90 14.87 -6.44 3.74
N ALA A 91 14.11 -6.73 4.78
CA ALA A 91 14.13 -5.98 6.03
C ALA A 91 15.49 -5.97 6.72
N ASN A 92 16.37 -6.93 6.40
CA ASN A 92 17.72 -7.07 6.92
C ASN A 92 18.79 -7.06 5.81
N ALA A 93 18.51 -6.44 4.68
CA ALA A 93 19.46 -6.17 3.62
C ALA A 93 20.76 -5.53 4.17
N SER A 94 21.89 -6.05 3.67
CA SER A 94 23.24 -5.61 4.00
C SER A 94 23.57 -4.24 3.41
N ILE A 95 24.63 -3.61 3.91
CA ILE A 95 25.25 -2.45 3.25
C ILE A 95 25.86 -2.90 1.93
N GLY A 96 25.80 -2.04 0.91
CA GLY A 96 26.50 -2.22 -0.35
C GLY A 96 25.58 -2.51 -1.53
N LYS A 97 26.11 -3.23 -2.51
CA LYS A 97 25.50 -3.41 -3.83
C LYS A 97 24.42 -4.50 -3.82
N HIS A 98 23.20 -4.12 -4.16
CA HIS A 98 22.08 -5.01 -4.45
C HIS A 98 21.74 -4.94 -5.94
N THR A 99 21.67 -6.08 -6.62
CA THR A 99 21.42 -6.13 -8.08
C THR A 99 20.07 -6.76 -8.34
N TYR A 100 19.25 -6.09 -9.16
CA TYR A 100 17.91 -6.52 -9.53
C TYR A 100 17.86 -6.74 -11.04
N GLU A 101 17.48 -7.95 -11.46
CA GLU A 101 17.33 -8.33 -12.86
C GLU A 101 15.84 -8.42 -13.22
N PHE A 102 15.47 -7.71 -14.27
CA PHE A 102 14.13 -7.74 -14.86
C PHE A 102 14.14 -8.76 -15.99
N ILE A 103 13.32 -9.80 -15.88
CA ILE A 103 13.28 -10.92 -16.81
C ILE A 103 11.88 -11.04 -17.38
N LYS A 104 11.75 -11.20 -18.69
CA LYS A 104 10.45 -11.45 -19.32
C LYS A 104 9.88 -12.79 -18.84
N SER A 105 8.68 -12.75 -18.27
CA SER A 105 8.03 -13.91 -17.65
C SER A 105 6.51 -13.72 -17.64
N PRO A 106 5.70 -14.78 -17.73
CA PRO A 106 4.28 -14.66 -17.42
C PRO A 106 4.06 -14.04 -16.03
N ALA A 107 2.94 -13.33 -15.88
CA ALA A 107 2.59 -12.71 -14.61
C ALA A 107 2.44 -13.79 -13.51
N HIS A 108 3.09 -13.57 -12.36
CA HIS A 108 2.97 -14.43 -11.19
C HIS A 108 2.21 -13.69 -10.09
N ILE A 109 1.21 -14.36 -9.51
CA ILE A 109 0.39 -13.81 -8.43
C ILE A 109 1.07 -14.17 -7.10
N THR A 110 1.34 -13.17 -6.26
CA THR A 110 1.96 -13.32 -4.93
C THR A 110 0.99 -12.88 -3.84
N ASP A 111 1.27 -13.18 -2.57
CA ASP A 111 0.42 -12.78 -1.44
C ASP A 111 0.00 -11.30 -1.49
N HIS A 112 -1.23 -11.02 -1.09
CA HIS A 112 -1.84 -9.71 -1.29
C HIS A 112 -2.18 -8.99 0.02
N ILE A 113 -1.63 -7.79 0.16
CA ILE A 113 -2.19 -6.75 1.01
C ILE A 113 -3.38 -6.13 0.29
N HIS A 114 -4.51 -6.04 0.98
CA HIS A 114 -5.78 -5.70 0.35
C HIS A 114 -6.65 -4.76 1.19
N LEU A 115 -7.56 -4.09 0.51
CA LEU A 115 -8.57 -3.21 1.10
C LEU A 115 -9.87 -3.97 1.30
N VAL A 116 -10.36 -3.95 2.53
CA VAL A 116 -11.68 -4.47 2.90
C VAL A 116 -12.61 -3.30 3.22
N LYS A 117 -13.68 -3.16 2.46
CA LYS A 117 -14.72 -2.15 2.71
C LYS A 117 -15.81 -2.75 3.60
N ASP A 118 -16.11 -2.08 4.71
CA ASP A 118 -17.10 -2.52 5.69
C ASP A 118 -17.80 -1.33 6.34
N SER A 119 -19.13 -1.31 6.29
CA SER A 119 -20.01 -0.52 7.16
C SER A 119 -19.64 0.97 7.37
N GLY A 120 -19.05 1.62 6.37
CA GLY A 120 -18.63 3.02 6.48
C GLY A 120 -17.14 3.26 6.70
N ALA A 121 -16.32 2.22 6.60
CA ALA A 121 -14.88 2.29 6.66
C ALA A 121 -14.22 1.41 5.59
N ILE A 122 -12.95 1.70 5.32
CA ILE A 122 -12.03 0.80 4.60
C ILE A 122 -10.92 0.38 5.54
N THR A 123 -10.52 -0.89 5.50
CA THR A 123 -9.45 -1.44 6.32
C THR A 123 -8.40 -2.06 5.40
N ILE A 124 -7.13 -1.66 5.55
CA ILE A 124 -6.00 -2.33 4.93
C ILE A 124 -5.67 -3.57 5.77
N VAL A 125 -5.60 -4.72 5.11
CA VAL A 125 -5.39 -6.04 5.73
C VAL A 125 -4.24 -6.74 5.00
N ALA A 126 -3.34 -7.35 5.76
CA ALA A 126 -2.29 -8.24 5.24
C ALA A 126 -2.19 -9.48 6.13
N ALA A 127 -2.04 -10.67 5.53
CA ALA A 127 -1.94 -11.95 6.25
C ALA A 127 -3.00 -12.13 7.35
N HIS A 128 -4.26 -11.79 7.05
CA HIS A 128 -5.41 -11.82 7.97
C HIS A 128 -5.33 -10.89 9.19
N LYS A 129 -4.41 -9.91 9.19
CA LYS A 129 -4.29 -8.89 10.24
C LYS A 129 -4.68 -7.51 9.70
N ASN A 130 -5.45 -6.79 10.50
CA ASN A 130 -5.75 -5.39 10.22
C ASN A 130 -4.50 -4.54 10.47
N LEU A 131 -4.19 -3.64 9.56
CA LEU A 131 -3.07 -2.70 9.68
C LEU A 131 -3.57 -1.29 9.94
N LEU A 132 -4.57 -0.84 9.18
CA LEU A 132 -5.07 0.54 9.23
C LEU A 132 -6.55 0.59 8.80
N ARG A 133 -7.40 1.32 9.54
CA ARG A 133 -8.81 1.56 9.18
C ARG A 133 -9.10 3.05 9.03
N TYR A 134 -9.65 3.42 7.88
CA TYR A 134 -10.13 4.78 7.59
C TYR A 134 -11.65 4.83 7.65
N ASN A 135 -12.20 5.73 8.47
CA ASN A 135 -13.64 5.90 8.66
C ASN A 135 -14.15 7.03 7.75
N TYR A 136 -14.87 6.67 6.70
CA TYR A 136 -15.41 7.63 5.73
C TYR A 136 -16.87 8.02 6.00
N LYS A 137 -17.64 7.19 6.73
CA LYS A 137 -18.94 7.60 7.27
C LYS A 137 -18.74 8.38 8.57
N THR A 138 -19.70 9.27 8.84
CA THR A 138 -19.75 10.04 10.08
C THR A 138 -19.89 9.10 11.28
N VAL A 139 -18.93 9.19 12.20
CA VAL A 139 -18.98 8.56 13.51
C VAL A 139 -19.50 9.58 14.50
N TYR A 140 -20.53 9.19 15.26
CA TYR A 140 -21.12 10.00 16.32
C TYR A 140 -20.40 9.77 17.65
N PRO A 141 -20.34 10.79 18.52
CA PRO A 141 -19.80 10.61 19.86
C PRO A 141 -20.73 9.71 20.71
N PRO A 142 -20.28 9.25 21.89
CA PRO A 142 -21.11 8.45 22.80
C PRO A 142 -22.43 9.13 23.16
N ALA A 143 -23.44 8.34 23.54
CA ALA A 143 -24.73 8.86 23.99
C ALA A 143 -24.54 9.84 25.17
N GLY A 144 -25.23 10.98 25.11
CA GLY A 144 -25.12 12.05 26.10
C GLY A 144 -24.02 13.09 25.80
N VAL A 145 -23.18 12.87 24.78
CA VAL A 145 -22.19 13.84 24.32
C VAL A 145 -22.75 14.68 23.18
N ASP A 146 -22.44 15.98 23.13
CA ASP A 146 -22.91 16.89 22.08
C ASP A 146 -22.51 16.35 20.69
N THR A 147 -23.50 16.22 19.80
CA THR A 147 -23.31 15.75 18.42
C THR A 147 -22.37 16.61 17.58
N VAL A 148 -21.98 17.80 18.06
CA VAL A 148 -20.93 18.63 17.46
C VAL A 148 -19.61 17.86 17.28
N PHE A 149 -19.32 16.90 18.16
CA PHE A 149 -18.12 16.07 18.09
C PHE A 149 -18.21 14.95 17.05
N LYS A 150 -19.25 14.89 16.21
CA LYS A 150 -19.31 13.91 15.12
C LYS A 150 -18.30 14.26 14.02
N ARG A 151 -17.66 13.26 13.42
CA ARG A 151 -16.67 13.47 12.35
C ARG A 151 -16.62 12.30 11.38
N SER A 152 -16.15 12.54 10.16
CA SER A 152 -15.68 11.53 9.22
C SER A 152 -14.31 11.93 8.68
N GLY A 153 -13.64 11.04 7.97
CA GLY A 153 -12.34 11.32 7.37
C GLY A 153 -11.20 11.30 8.39
N PHE A 154 -11.04 10.16 9.05
CA PHE A 154 -9.97 9.94 10.02
C PHE A 154 -9.58 8.46 10.08
N ILE A 155 -8.36 8.20 10.57
CA ILE A 155 -7.81 6.87 10.71
C ILE A 155 -7.98 6.41 12.17
N HIS A 156 -8.81 5.40 12.35
CA HIS A 156 -8.94 4.67 13.59
C HIS A 156 -9.66 3.33 13.37
N PRO A 157 -9.15 2.21 13.89
CA PRO A 157 -7.83 2.06 14.50
C PRO A 157 -6.65 2.10 13.50
N LEU A 158 -5.47 2.47 14.00
CA LEU A 158 -4.18 1.99 13.50
C LEU A 158 -3.73 0.80 14.37
N TRP A 159 -3.17 -0.25 13.77
CA TRP A 159 -2.66 -1.41 14.49
C TRP A 159 -1.18 -1.62 14.25
N SER A 160 -0.43 -2.15 15.22
CA SER A 160 0.90 -2.71 14.96
C SER A 160 0.78 -3.96 14.06
N PRO A 161 1.86 -4.43 13.40
CA PRO A 161 1.79 -5.67 12.62
C PRO A 161 1.48 -6.93 13.47
N LYS A 162 1.62 -6.83 14.80
CA LYS A 162 1.19 -7.86 15.76
C LYS A 162 -0.27 -7.70 16.22
N GLY A 163 -0.99 -6.71 15.72
CA GLY A 163 -2.42 -6.52 15.96
C GLY A 163 -2.77 -5.66 17.19
N GLN A 164 -1.79 -5.00 17.82
CA GLN A 164 -2.10 -4.07 18.92
C GLN A 164 -2.62 -2.76 18.37
N ARG A 165 -3.76 -2.29 18.87
CA ARG A 165 -4.30 -0.97 18.52
C ARG A 165 -3.41 0.14 19.08
N LEU A 166 -2.93 1.03 18.20
CA LEU A 166 -2.02 2.14 18.52
C LEU A 166 -2.73 3.48 18.72
N THR A 167 -3.96 3.63 18.22
CA THR A 167 -4.75 4.86 18.32
C THR A 167 -5.93 4.71 19.28
N ARG A 168 -6.33 5.82 19.91
CA ARG A 168 -7.56 5.95 20.71
C ARG A 168 -8.37 7.15 20.23
N ILE A 169 -9.70 7.07 20.33
CA ILE A 169 -10.63 8.20 20.08
C ILE A 169 -11.62 8.34 21.24
N GLY A 170 -12.29 9.47 21.33
CA GLY A 170 -13.43 9.67 22.24
C GLY A 170 -13.06 9.58 23.73
N ALA A 171 -11.90 10.14 24.11
CA ALA A 171 -11.57 10.26 25.53
C ALA A 171 -12.60 11.17 26.23
N PRO A 172 -13.04 10.85 27.48
CA PRO A 172 -14.10 11.61 28.15
C PRO A 172 -13.82 13.11 28.35
N ASP A 173 -12.55 13.49 28.38
CA ASP A 173 -12.07 14.87 28.52
C ASP A 173 -11.75 15.55 27.18
N HIS A 174 -11.64 14.79 26.08
CA HIS A 174 -11.23 15.28 24.76
C HIS A 174 -11.93 14.52 23.61
N TYR A 175 -13.24 14.75 23.45
CA TYR A 175 -14.05 14.09 22.40
C TYR A 175 -13.68 14.47 20.96
N HIS A 176 -12.93 15.55 20.74
CA HIS A 176 -12.49 16.01 19.43
C HIS A 176 -11.22 15.29 18.91
N HIS A 177 -10.68 14.31 19.65
CA HIS A 177 -9.51 13.52 19.21
C HIS A 177 -9.91 12.27 18.39
N PHE A 178 -9.33 12.11 17.20
CA PHE A 178 -9.74 11.14 16.16
C PHE A 178 -8.64 10.18 15.64
N GLY A 179 -7.70 9.74 16.48
CA GLY A 179 -6.71 8.73 16.09
C GLY A 179 -5.57 9.36 15.27
N LEU A 180 -5.57 9.18 13.94
CA LEU A 180 -4.77 10.03 13.04
C LEU A 180 -5.72 10.85 12.16
N TRP A 181 -5.53 12.18 12.18
CA TRP A 181 -6.32 13.17 11.47
C TRP A 181 -5.53 14.48 11.38
N ASP A 182 -5.92 15.34 10.44
CA ASP A 182 -5.20 16.59 10.18
C ASP A 182 -5.77 17.75 11.01
N PRO A 183 -4.96 18.36 11.91
CA PRO A 183 -5.41 19.42 12.81
C PRO A 183 -5.17 20.81 12.19
N TRP A 184 -6.09 21.27 11.35
CA TRP A 184 -6.06 22.65 10.85
C TRP A 184 -6.67 23.60 11.88
N THR A 185 -5.84 24.12 12.78
CA THR A 185 -6.25 24.89 13.97
C THR A 185 -6.28 26.41 13.80
N HIS A 186 -5.70 26.94 12.72
CA HIS A 186 -5.63 28.38 12.47
C HIS A 186 -5.64 28.67 10.97
N VAL A 187 -6.84 28.78 10.40
CA VAL A 187 -7.05 28.97 8.95
C VAL A 187 -7.74 30.30 8.69
N TYR A 188 -7.09 31.20 7.97
CA TYR A 188 -7.71 32.44 7.51
C TYR A 188 -8.54 32.18 6.25
N PHE A 189 -9.84 32.45 6.31
CA PHE A 189 -10.78 32.22 5.22
C PHE A 189 -11.85 33.31 5.18
N GLU A 190 -11.91 34.04 4.06
CA GLU A 190 -12.91 35.09 3.79
C GLU A 190 -13.05 36.14 4.91
N GLY A 191 -11.93 36.65 5.42
CA GLY A 191 -11.93 37.71 6.43
C GLY A 191 -12.07 37.24 7.87
N ASP A 192 -12.19 35.93 8.11
CA ASP A 192 -12.30 35.33 9.45
C ASP A 192 -11.21 34.28 9.66
N THR A 193 -10.89 33.98 10.92
CA THR A 193 -9.97 32.91 11.31
C THR A 193 -10.75 31.75 11.92
N LEU A 194 -10.51 30.56 11.39
CA LEU A 194 -11.24 29.33 11.70
C LEU A 194 -10.33 28.26 12.30
N ASP A 195 -10.96 27.38 13.08
CA ASP A 195 -10.39 26.14 13.61
C ASP A 195 -11.27 24.95 13.17
N PHE A 196 -10.71 24.03 12.37
CA PHE A 196 -11.36 22.78 11.92
C PHE A 196 -11.08 21.58 12.84
N TRP A 197 -10.25 21.78 13.87
CA TRP A 197 -9.86 20.80 14.86
C TRP A 197 -10.72 20.94 16.13
N ASN A 198 -10.86 22.14 16.67
CA ASN A 198 -11.65 22.41 17.87
C ASN A 198 -13.15 22.42 17.54
N LEU A 199 -13.74 21.23 17.48
CA LEU A 199 -15.16 21.06 17.15
C LEU A 199 -16.10 21.76 18.15
N ASN A 200 -15.66 21.95 19.40
CA ASN A 200 -16.50 22.59 20.43
C ASN A 200 -16.80 24.06 20.11
N GLU A 201 -15.86 24.76 19.48
CA GLU A 201 -16.03 26.17 19.12
C GLU A 201 -16.95 26.39 17.91
N LYS A 202 -17.38 25.32 17.23
CA LYS A 202 -18.36 25.37 16.14
C LYS A 202 -17.93 26.37 15.04
N GLN A 203 -16.63 26.44 14.75
CA GLN A 203 -16.08 27.28 13.68
C GLN A 203 -16.06 26.54 12.34
N GLY A 204 -15.89 25.21 12.39
CA GLY A 204 -15.94 24.36 11.22
C GLY A 204 -15.82 22.88 11.57
N THR A 205 -15.74 22.05 10.53
CA THR A 205 -15.53 20.60 10.65
C THR A 205 -14.83 20.06 9.41
N VAL A 206 -14.39 18.81 9.45
CA VAL A 206 -13.86 18.10 8.28
C VAL A 206 -14.77 16.92 7.95
N ARG A 207 -15.05 16.74 6.66
CA ARG A 207 -15.88 15.65 6.14
C ARG A 207 -15.16 14.94 5.01
N PHE A 208 -15.24 13.62 5.03
CA PHE A 208 -14.99 12.83 3.84
C PHE A 208 -15.98 13.22 2.73
N ALA A 209 -15.45 13.49 1.53
CA ALA A 209 -16.26 13.75 0.34
C ALA A 209 -16.31 12.52 -0.58
N SER A 210 -15.16 11.99 -1.00
CA SER A 210 -15.10 10.83 -1.90
C SER A 210 -13.75 10.10 -1.84
N PHE A 211 -13.72 8.87 -2.35
CA PHE A 211 -12.48 8.19 -2.72
C PHE A 211 -12.14 8.56 -4.15
N THR A 212 -10.88 8.91 -4.40
CA THR A 212 -10.35 9.14 -5.76
C THR A 212 -9.56 7.93 -6.26
N SER A 213 -8.99 7.12 -5.35
CA SER A 213 -8.41 5.81 -5.68
C SER A 213 -8.50 4.84 -4.53
N LEU A 214 -8.60 3.55 -4.87
CA LEU A 214 -8.50 2.40 -3.98
C LEU A 214 -7.64 1.34 -4.69
N THR A 215 -6.56 0.89 -4.08
CA THR A 215 -5.64 -0.08 -4.69
C THR A 215 -5.26 -1.15 -3.67
N SER A 216 -5.40 -2.41 -4.08
CA SER A 216 -4.85 -3.58 -3.41
C SER A 216 -3.77 -4.17 -4.32
N GLY A 217 -2.78 -4.85 -3.75
CA GLY A 217 -1.71 -5.40 -4.56
C GLY A 217 -0.73 -6.27 -3.79
N PRO A 218 0.30 -6.79 -4.48
CA PRO A 218 1.23 -7.76 -3.92
C PRO A 218 2.24 -7.17 -2.92
N ILE A 219 2.46 -5.84 -2.91
CA ILE A 219 3.43 -5.23 -1.99
C ILE A 219 2.88 -4.02 -1.24
N TYR A 220 1.83 -3.37 -1.74
CA TYR A 220 1.17 -2.29 -1.02
C TYR A 220 -0.32 -2.24 -1.32
N ALA A 221 -1.07 -1.73 -0.34
CA ALA A 221 -2.40 -1.22 -0.56
C ALA A 221 -2.41 0.28 -0.27
N ASP A 222 -3.16 1.03 -1.07
CA ASP A 222 -3.32 2.45 -0.88
C ASP A 222 -4.73 2.94 -1.16
N PHE A 223 -5.03 4.10 -0.62
CA PHE A 223 -6.22 4.85 -0.98
C PHE A 223 -5.89 6.33 -1.06
N GLN A 224 -6.66 7.05 -1.88
CA GLN A 224 -6.69 8.50 -1.89
C GLN A 224 -8.12 8.96 -1.67
N VAL A 225 -8.26 9.97 -0.81
CA VAL A 225 -9.53 10.54 -0.38
C VAL A 225 -9.53 12.04 -0.60
N LEU A 226 -10.68 12.54 -1.02
CA LEU A 226 -11.00 13.95 -0.96
C LEU A 226 -11.68 14.23 0.38
N GLN A 227 -11.09 15.12 1.17
CA GLN A 227 -11.67 15.68 2.38
C GLN A 227 -12.05 17.14 2.13
N GLN A 228 -13.10 17.58 2.82
CA GLN A 228 -13.58 18.95 2.77
C GLN A 228 -13.53 19.54 4.16
N HIS A 229 -12.80 20.64 4.29
CA HIS A 229 -12.84 21.52 5.47
C HIS A 229 -13.99 22.49 5.28
N ILE A 230 -14.99 22.36 6.14
CA ILE A 230 -16.25 23.08 6.07
C ILE A 230 -16.22 24.20 7.12
N ALA A 231 -16.25 25.44 6.67
CA ALA A 231 -16.44 26.62 7.51
C ALA A 231 -17.92 26.78 7.86
N PHE A 232 -18.21 27.00 9.13
CA PHE A 232 -19.54 27.42 9.58
C PHE A 232 -19.57 28.95 9.62
N LYS A 233 -20.42 29.56 8.81
CA LYS A 233 -20.54 31.01 8.76
C LYS A 233 -21.17 31.53 10.05
N ARG A 234 -20.45 32.42 10.75
CA ARG A 234 -20.80 32.93 12.10
C ARG A 234 -21.48 34.31 12.10
N HIS A 235 -21.37 35.09 11.03
CA HIS A 235 -21.93 36.44 10.93
C HIS A 235 -23.29 36.44 10.22
N GLU A 236 -24.25 37.25 10.69
CA GLU A 236 -25.46 37.56 9.92
C GLU A 236 -25.08 38.31 8.63
N PRO A 237 -25.76 38.09 7.48
CA PRO A 237 -26.91 37.21 7.21
C PRO A 237 -26.53 35.74 6.90
N GLU A 238 -25.26 35.38 7.03
CA GLU A 238 -24.71 34.09 6.64
C GLU A 238 -24.75 33.04 7.78
N LYS A 239 -25.23 33.41 8.97
CA LYS A 239 -25.23 32.56 10.17
C LYS A 239 -25.94 31.22 9.91
N GLY A 240 -25.22 30.12 10.11
CA GLY A 240 -25.73 28.76 9.91
C GLY A 240 -25.55 28.21 8.49
N LYS A 241 -25.03 28.99 7.54
CA LYS A 241 -24.59 28.46 6.26
C LYS A 241 -23.23 27.78 6.40
N GLU A 242 -23.07 26.67 5.69
CA GLU A 242 -21.80 25.96 5.57
C GLU A 242 -21.14 26.30 4.24
N LYS A 243 -19.81 26.46 4.23
CA LYS A 243 -19.03 26.66 3.00
C LYS A 243 -17.77 25.81 3.03
N ILE A 244 -17.43 25.20 1.90
CA ILE A 244 -16.14 24.52 1.76
C ILE A 244 -15.05 25.58 1.71
N ALA A 245 -14.17 25.56 2.71
CA ALA A 245 -13.01 26.45 2.81
C ALA A 245 -11.77 25.85 2.13
N LEU A 246 -11.59 24.53 2.24
CA LEU A 246 -10.46 23.80 1.66
C LEU A 246 -10.92 22.42 1.17
N ASN A 247 -10.46 22.05 -0.03
CA ASN A 247 -10.48 20.68 -0.52
C ASN A 247 -9.08 20.09 -0.31
N GLU A 248 -8.98 18.97 0.39
CA GLU A 248 -7.72 18.30 0.69
C GLU A 248 -7.72 16.91 0.08
N LEU A 249 -6.68 16.60 -0.73
CA LEU A 249 -6.43 15.25 -1.19
C LEU A 249 -5.41 14.59 -0.26
N GLN A 250 -5.86 13.58 0.48
CA GLN A 250 -5.01 12.79 1.36
C GLN A 250 -4.76 11.42 0.73
N SER A 251 -3.50 11.03 0.64
CA SER A 251 -3.07 9.70 0.19
C SER A 251 -2.48 8.92 1.35
N VAL A 252 -2.90 7.67 1.51
CA VAL A 252 -2.38 6.75 2.52
C VAL A 252 -1.96 5.46 1.81
N ARG A 253 -0.72 5.03 2.03
CA ARG A 253 -0.18 3.78 1.51
C ARG A 253 0.43 3.00 2.67
N ILE A 254 0.15 1.70 2.72
CA ILE A 254 0.80 0.76 3.61
C ILE A 254 1.47 -0.30 2.75
N TYR A 255 2.75 -0.54 3.01
CA TYR A 255 3.49 -1.64 2.40
C TYR A 255 3.26 -2.92 3.19
N GLN A 256 3.28 -4.06 2.50
CA GLN A 256 3.10 -5.36 3.11
C GLN A 256 4.25 -5.62 4.11
N PRO A 257 3.95 -5.80 5.42
CA PRO A 257 4.97 -6.21 6.37
C PRO A 257 5.53 -7.58 6.00
N GLU A 258 6.81 -7.80 6.28
CA GLU A 258 7.35 -9.15 6.33
C GLU A 258 6.65 -9.99 7.40
N THR A 259 6.60 -11.30 7.18
CA THR A 259 6.06 -12.26 8.15
C THR A 259 6.76 -12.09 9.50
N ASN A 260 5.98 -11.90 10.56
CA ASN A 260 6.46 -11.67 11.94
C ASN A 260 7.26 -10.38 12.17
N SER A 261 7.21 -9.41 11.25
CA SER A 261 7.81 -8.09 11.46
C SER A 261 7.15 -7.34 12.62
N ASP A 262 7.93 -6.49 13.30
CA ASP A 262 7.46 -5.52 14.28
C ASP A 262 7.10 -4.17 13.65
N TYR A 263 7.39 -3.99 12.35
CA TYR A 263 7.19 -2.75 11.60
C TYR A 263 6.53 -3.01 10.22
N TYR A 264 5.79 -2.03 9.72
CA TYR A 264 5.40 -1.90 8.31
C TYR A 264 5.56 -0.43 7.88
#